data_AF-A0A1T5DAP4-F1
#
_entry.id   AF-A0A1T5DAP4-F1
#
_cell.length_a   1.000
_cell.length_b   1.000
_cell.length_c   1.000
_cell.angle_alpha   90.00
_cell.angle_beta   90.00
_cell.angle_gamma   90.00
#
_symmetry.space_group_name_H-M   'P 1'
#
loop_
_entity.id
_entity.type
_entity.pdbx_description
1 polymer ?
#
loop_
_entity_poly.entity_id
_entity_poly.type
_entity_poly.pdbx_seq_one_letter_code
_entity_poly.pdbx_strand_id
1 'polypeptide(L)'
;MKFRTYLETIAGIGIYPLISLLIFFVFFVSLIVFVIRIDKKSLQKMESMPLNDGVIKKGILSILFFLLSGSGFAQEPAVEPIRAISGSELILLILLGIIFFAALLVVIALVNTVTLLQKISAPAKTEAHKDPVVSWWKKFAGMSVLPSQEHHLIIEGHDYDGIQELDNRMPPWLQSLFVGTIIIGVGYGAYYFSGIGDYQLAELEKEVAQAEMDKKAYMEKVGASMDENTVTLISDEAVIGQGKAIFQEKCTACHGPDGGGSVGPNLTDGYWLHGAGIKNLFKVIKYGIPEKGMISWEKQLSPTDIQKVASYVHSLNGTKPANPKEPQGELVSDEKVAVN
;
A
#
# COMPACT_ATOMS: atom_id res chain seq x y z
N MET A 1 10.09 9.35 4.07
CA MET A 1 8.69 8.92 3.99
C MET A 1 8.43 7.63 4.79
N LYS A 2 9.01 7.41 5.99
CA LYS A 2 8.85 6.12 6.70
C LYS A 2 7.51 5.96 7.44
N PHE A 3 6.78 7.04 7.72
CA PHE A 3 5.52 6.97 8.47
C PHE A 3 4.33 6.35 7.70
N ARG A 4 4.34 6.43 6.36
CA ARG A 4 3.24 5.91 5.53
C ARG A 4 3.21 4.38 5.51
N THR A 5 4.39 3.75 5.49
CA THR A 5 4.55 2.29 5.35
C THR A 5 4.16 1.52 6.62
N TYR A 6 4.33 2.11 7.81
CA TYR A 6 3.90 1.51 9.08
C TYR A 6 2.37 1.54 9.26
N LEU A 7 1.67 2.46 8.61
CA LEU A 7 0.21 2.48 8.58
C LEU A 7 -0.36 1.56 7.49
N GLU A 8 0.43 1.18 6.49
CA GLU A 8 0.01 0.27 5.43
C GLU A 8 0.35 -1.19 5.73
N THR A 9 1.24 -1.46 6.68
CA THR A 9 1.62 -2.82 7.06
C THR A 9 1.81 -3.00 8.56
N ILE A 10 1.24 -4.07 9.13
CA ILE A 10 1.59 -4.55 10.47
C ILE A 10 2.41 -5.83 10.27
N ALA A 11 3.66 -5.82 10.76
CA ALA A 11 4.57 -6.98 10.65
C ALA A 11 4.76 -7.50 9.20
N GLY A 12 4.76 -6.61 8.21
CA GLY A 12 4.92 -6.97 6.79
C GLY A 12 3.66 -7.51 6.10
N ILE A 13 2.51 -7.50 6.79
CA ILE A 13 1.20 -7.85 6.22
C ILE A 13 0.44 -6.56 5.92
N GLY A 14 -0.09 -6.44 4.69
CA GLY A 14 -0.92 -5.30 4.30
C GLY A 14 -2.09 -5.07 5.28
N ILE A 15 -2.29 -3.84 5.72
CA ILE A 15 -3.30 -3.48 6.72
C ILE A 15 -4.71 -3.60 6.14
N TYR A 16 -4.89 -3.30 4.85
CA TYR A 16 -6.20 -3.33 4.17
C TYR A 16 -6.87 -4.71 4.15
N PRO A 17 -6.18 -5.83 3.82
CA PRO A 17 -6.79 -7.15 3.93
C PRO A 17 -7.12 -7.53 5.38
N LEU A 18 -6.32 -7.10 6.37
CA LEU A 18 -6.62 -7.33 7.79
C LEU A 18 -7.86 -6.55 8.26
N ILE A 19 -7.97 -5.27 7.87
CA ILE A 19 -9.15 -4.43 8.16
C ILE A 19 -10.39 -4.99 7.47
N SER A 20 -10.29 -5.40 6.20
CA SER A 20 -11.41 -6.01 5.46
C SER A 20 -11.90 -7.30 6.13
N LEU A 21 -10.98 -8.17 6.56
CA LEU A 21 -11.29 -9.38 7.30
C LEU A 21 -11.93 -9.09 8.67
N LEU A 22 -11.45 -8.06 9.37
CA LEU A 22 -12.01 -7.62 10.64
C LEU A 22 -13.43 -7.05 10.48
N ILE A 23 -13.66 -6.20 9.47
CA ILE A 23 -15.00 -5.66 9.16
C ILE A 23 -15.96 -6.80 8.79
N PHE A 24 -15.52 -7.72 7.94
CA PHE A 24 -16.29 -8.91 7.56
C PHE A 24 -16.65 -9.76 8.79
N PHE A 25 -15.69 -9.99 9.68
CA PHE A 25 -15.88 -10.72 10.93
C PHE A 25 -16.88 -10.01 11.86
N VAL A 26 -16.73 -8.71 12.09
CA VAL A 26 -17.63 -7.92 12.94
C VAL A 26 -19.06 -7.91 12.38
N PHE A 27 -19.22 -7.79 11.07
CA PHE A 27 -20.53 -7.82 10.41
C PHE A 27 -21.23 -9.18 10.60
N PHE A 28 -20.55 -10.28 10.32
CA PHE A 28 -21.13 -11.63 10.45
C PHE A 28 -21.40 -12.02 11.90
N VAL A 29 -20.50 -11.68 12.83
CA VAL A 29 -20.74 -11.90 14.26
C VAL A 29 -21.95 -11.09 14.73
N SER A 30 -22.08 -9.83 14.30
CA SER A 30 -23.24 -8.99 14.63
C SER A 30 -24.53 -9.55 14.05
N LEU A 31 -24.51 -10.09 12.82
CA LEU A 31 -25.65 -10.72 12.18
C LEU A 31 -26.08 -12.01 12.90
N ILE A 32 -25.12 -12.84 13.32
CA ILE A 32 -25.41 -14.05 14.11
C ILE A 32 -25.97 -13.69 15.48
N VAL A 33 -25.39 -12.70 16.17
CA VAL A 33 -25.91 -12.21 17.46
C VAL A 33 -27.32 -11.64 17.30
N PHE A 34 -27.59 -10.94 16.20
CA PHE A 34 -28.93 -10.42 15.87
C PHE A 34 -29.94 -11.57 15.67
N VAL A 35 -29.58 -12.59 14.89
CA VAL A 35 -30.44 -13.77 14.65
C VAL A 35 -30.71 -14.53 15.94
N ILE A 36 -29.71 -14.70 16.82
CA ILE A 36 -29.88 -15.40 18.10
C ILE A 36 -30.72 -14.58 19.09
N ARG A 37 -30.67 -13.24 19.03
CA ARG A 37 -31.44 -12.35 19.90
C ARG A 37 -32.84 -12.04 19.39
N ILE A 38 -33.22 -12.55 18.22
CA ILE A 38 -34.53 -12.28 17.65
C ILE A 38 -35.61 -12.95 18.51
N ASP A 39 -36.58 -12.17 18.98
CA ASP A 39 -37.65 -12.68 19.82
C ASP A 39 -38.79 -13.25 18.96
N LYS A 40 -39.58 -14.14 19.55
CA LYS A 40 -40.68 -14.83 18.87
C LYS A 40 -41.74 -13.84 18.34
N LYS A 41 -41.87 -12.67 18.98
CA LYS A 41 -42.77 -11.59 18.59
C LYS A 41 -42.30 -10.85 17.34
N SER A 42 -40.99 -10.59 17.20
CA SER A 42 -40.42 -10.02 15.97
C SER A 42 -40.51 -10.97 14.79
N LEU A 43 -40.36 -12.29 15.02
CA LEU A 43 -40.57 -13.32 13.99
C LEU A 43 -42.00 -13.33 13.46
N GLN A 44 -43.00 -13.32 14.37
CA GLN A 44 -44.41 -13.26 13.98
C GLN A 44 -44.75 -11.95 13.23
N LYS A 45 -44.14 -10.83 13.63
CA LYS A 45 -44.30 -9.55 12.93
C LYS A 45 -43.72 -9.59 11.51
N MET A 46 -42.58 -10.26 11.31
CA MET A 46 -41.98 -10.44 9.98
C MET A 46 -42.75 -11.40 9.09
N GLU A 47 -43.33 -12.45 9.67
CA GLU A 47 -44.23 -13.37 8.96
C GLU A 47 -45.50 -12.69 8.47
N SER A 48 -46.03 -11.73 9.25
CA SER A 48 -47.22 -10.97 8.89
C SER A 48 -46.97 -9.80 7.93
N MET A 49 -45.71 -9.53 7.53
CA MET A 49 -45.43 -8.46 6.58
C MET A 49 -45.77 -8.91 5.14
N PRO A 50 -46.53 -8.10 4.37
CA PRO A 50 -46.78 -8.40 2.98
C PRO A 50 -45.47 -8.28 2.17
N LEU A 51 -44.88 -9.42 1.85
CA LEU A 51 -43.63 -9.52 1.09
C LEU A 51 -43.82 -9.22 -0.42
N ASN A 52 -45.00 -8.76 -0.86
CA ASN A 52 -45.36 -8.62 -2.28
C ASN A 52 -45.46 -7.15 -2.78
N ASP A 53 -44.89 -6.19 -2.06
CA ASP A 53 -45.10 -4.77 -2.35
C ASP A 53 -44.07 -4.19 -3.34
N GLY A 54 -43.35 -5.05 -4.08
CA GLY A 54 -42.25 -4.64 -4.96
C GLY A 54 -41.00 -4.12 -4.22
N VAL A 55 -41.06 -3.98 -2.89
CA VAL A 55 -39.94 -3.57 -2.03
C VAL A 55 -38.81 -4.59 -2.06
N ILE A 56 -39.12 -5.89 -2.14
CA ILE A 56 -38.11 -6.96 -2.28
C ILE A 56 -37.41 -6.87 -3.64
N LYS A 57 -38.14 -6.60 -4.72
CA LYS A 57 -37.53 -6.35 -6.03
C LYS A 57 -36.64 -5.10 -6.02
N LYS A 58 -37.07 -4.00 -5.39
CA LYS A 58 -36.28 -2.77 -5.24
C LYS A 58 -35.05 -2.96 -4.34
N GLY A 59 -35.18 -3.76 -3.28
CA GLY A 59 -34.09 -4.13 -2.37
C GLY A 59 -33.05 -5.01 -3.05
N ILE A 60 -33.49 -6.06 -3.76
CA ILE A 60 -32.60 -6.91 -4.57
C ILE A 60 -31.93 -6.08 -5.67
N LEU A 61 -32.65 -5.19 -6.34
CA LEU A 61 -32.09 -4.32 -7.39
C LEU A 61 -31.07 -3.32 -6.84
N SER A 62 -31.30 -2.77 -5.64
CA SER A 62 -30.36 -1.86 -4.96
C SER A 62 -29.10 -2.57 -4.49
N ILE A 63 -29.23 -3.81 -3.99
CA ILE A 63 -28.09 -4.67 -3.63
C ILE A 63 -27.32 -5.08 -4.88
N LEU A 64 -28.00 -5.40 -5.99
CA LEU A 64 -27.37 -5.70 -7.28
C LEU A 64 -26.60 -4.47 -7.80
N PHE A 65 -27.17 -3.27 -7.68
CA PHE A 65 -26.53 -2.02 -8.11
C PHE A 65 -25.31 -1.66 -7.25
N PHE A 66 -25.36 -1.96 -5.95
CA PHE A 66 -24.22 -1.81 -5.04
C PHE A 66 -23.10 -2.82 -5.33
N LEU A 67 -23.45 -4.06 -5.72
CA LEU A 67 -22.49 -5.10 -6.14
C LEU A 67 -21.93 -4.88 -7.56
N LEU A 68 -22.63 -4.12 -8.41
CA LEU A 68 -22.21 -3.74 -9.77
C LEU A 68 -21.40 -2.45 -9.83
N SER A 69 -21.14 -1.80 -8.69
CA SER A 69 -20.21 -0.67 -8.61
C SER A 69 -18.77 -1.20 -8.75
N GLY A 70 -18.34 -1.42 -9.99
CA GLY A 70 -17.03 -1.96 -10.32
C GLY A 70 -15.91 -1.09 -9.75
N SER A 71 -14.94 -1.75 -9.11
CA SER A 71 -13.66 -1.17 -8.75
C SER A 71 -12.99 -0.63 -10.01
N GLY A 72 -12.81 0.68 -10.09
CA GLY A 72 -11.91 1.27 -11.08
C GLY A 72 -10.50 0.75 -10.80
N PHE A 73 -9.97 -0.06 -11.72
CA PHE A 73 -8.56 -0.47 -11.69
C PHE A 73 -7.71 0.77 -11.97
N ALA A 74 -7.19 1.40 -10.91
CA ALA A 74 -6.08 2.31 -11.02
C ALA A 74 -4.80 1.50 -11.26
N GLN A 75 -4.10 1.79 -12.34
CA GLN A 75 -2.80 1.22 -12.65
C GLN A 75 -1.74 1.92 -11.79
N GLU A 76 -1.13 1.18 -10.88
CA GLU A 76 -0.16 1.69 -9.91
C GLU A 76 1.25 1.75 -10.55
N PRO A 77 2.02 2.84 -10.39
CA PRO A 77 3.44 2.85 -10.77
C PRO A 77 4.25 2.02 -9.79
N ALA A 78 5.26 1.34 -10.31
CA ALA A 78 6.09 0.35 -9.61
C ALA A 78 6.65 0.85 -8.27
N VAL A 79 6.20 0.22 -7.18
CA VAL A 79 6.80 0.29 -5.84
C VAL A 79 7.41 -1.08 -5.53
N GLU A 80 8.56 -1.07 -4.84
CA GLU A 80 9.35 -2.26 -4.49
C GLU A 80 8.53 -3.44 -3.92
N PRO A 81 8.95 -4.70 -4.15
CA PRO A 81 8.14 -5.86 -3.83
C PRO A 81 7.98 -6.00 -2.31
N ILE A 82 6.81 -5.60 -1.82
CA ILE A 82 6.22 -6.12 -0.58
C ILE A 82 6.39 -7.64 -0.63
N ARG A 83 7.00 -8.24 0.40
CA ARG A 83 7.21 -9.70 0.50
C ARG A 83 5.89 -10.38 0.16
N ALA A 84 5.82 -10.96 -1.04
CA ALA A 84 4.65 -11.68 -1.48
C ALA A 84 4.43 -12.82 -0.48
N ILE A 85 3.29 -12.80 0.20
CA ILE A 85 2.85 -13.91 1.05
C ILE A 85 2.89 -15.15 0.16
N SER A 86 3.77 -16.09 0.50
CA SER A 86 3.87 -17.35 -0.23
C SER A 86 2.52 -18.06 -0.17
N GLY A 87 2.13 -18.81 -1.22
CA GLY A 87 0.85 -19.52 -1.24
C GLY A 87 0.61 -20.38 0.01
N SER A 88 1.69 -20.92 0.59
CA SER A 88 1.67 -21.65 1.86
C SER A 88 1.31 -20.78 3.08
N GLU A 89 1.80 -19.55 3.16
CA GLU A 89 1.50 -18.63 4.28
C GLU A 89 0.04 -18.15 4.22
N LEU A 90 -0.50 -17.93 3.01
CA LEU A 90 -1.92 -17.60 2.81
C LEU A 90 -2.83 -18.75 3.24
N ILE A 91 -2.49 -19.99 2.85
CA ILE A 91 -3.23 -21.19 3.25
C ILE A 91 -3.20 -21.38 4.77
N LEU A 92 -2.06 -21.13 5.42
CA LEU A 92 -1.92 -21.23 6.88
C LEU A 92 -2.83 -20.22 7.60
N LEU A 93 -2.87 -18.97 7.13
CA LEU A 93 -3.72 -17.92 7.71
C LEU A 93 -5.21 -18.22 7.53
N ILE A 94 -5.62 -18.75 6.37
CA ILE A 94 -7.00 -19.17 6.12
C ILE A 94 -7.38 -20.33 7.07
N LEU A 95 -6.50 -21.32 7.25
CA LEU A 95 -6.73 -22.44 8.17
C LEU A 95 -6.85 -21.97 9.63
N LEU A 96 -5.98 -21.05 10.07
CA LEU A 96 -6.05 -20.45 11.41
C LEU A 96 -7.37 -19.69 11.62
N GLY A 97 -7.82 -18.95 10.61
CA GLY A 97 -9.12 -18.26 10.61
C GLY A 97 -10.29 -19.23 10.72
N ILE A 98 -10.28 -20.34 9.98
CA ILE A 98 -11.32 -21.39 10.04
C ILE A 98 -11.34 -22.06 11.41
N ILE A 99 -10.18 -22.39 11.98
CA ILE A 99 -10.07 -23.01 13.31
C ILE A 99 -10.59 -22.06 14.39
N PHE A 100 -10.22 -20.78 14.32
CA PHE A 100 -10.71 -19.76 15.25
C PHE A 100 -12.24 -19.59 15.14
N PHE A 101 -12.78 -19.58 13.92
CA PHE A 101 -14.22 -19.49 13.70
C PHE A 101 -14.98 -20.71 14.22
N ALA A 102 -14.44 -21.91 13.99
CA ALA A 102 -15.01 -23.15 14.55
C ALA A 102 -15.00 -23.15 16.08
N ALA A 103 -13.92 -22.69 16.70
CA ALA A 103 -13.83 -22.54 18.16
C ALA A 103 -14.87 -21.54 18.70
N LEU A 104 -15.07 -20.42 18.01
CA LEU A 104 -16.08 -19.43 18.37
C LEU A 104 -17.50 -20.01 18.31
N LEU A 105 -17.83 -20.77 17.26
CA LEU A 105 -19.13 -21.42 17.12
C LEU A 105 -19.39 -22.43 18.24
N VAL A 106 -18.37 -23.19 18.65
CA VAL A 106 -18.45 -24.13 19.77
C VAL A 106 -18.71 -23.41 21.09
N VAL A 107 -18.04 -22.28 21.34
CA VAL A 107 -18.26 -21.47 22.54
C VAL A 107 -19.68 -20.89 22.56
N ILE A 108 -20.18 -20.38 21.42
CA ILE A 108 -21.56 -19.89 21.31
C ILE A 108 -22.57 -21.00 21.58
N ALA A 109 -22.36 -22.19 21.00
CA ALA A 109 -23.21 -23.34 21.25
C ALA A 109 -23.22 -23.74 22.73
N LEU A 110 -22.06 -23.73 23.40
CA LEU A 110 -21.94 -23.99 24.83
C LEU A 110 -22.66 -22.95 25.70
N VAL A 111 -22.53 -21.66 25.38
CA VAL A 111 -23.27 -20.60 26.10
C VAL A 111 -24.78 -20.77 25.91
N ASN A 112 -25.23 -21.12 24.70
CA ASN A 112 -26.64 -21.37 24.42
C ASN A 112 -27.17 -22.62 25.16
N THR A 113 -26.40 -23.70 25.25
CA THR A 113 -26.83 -24.89 26.00
C THR A 113 -26.87 -24.61 27.51
N VAL A 114 -25.89 -23.89 28.06
CA VAL A 114 -25.89 -23.50 29.48
C VAL A 114 -27.06 -22.57 29.81
N THR A 115 -27.34 -21.58 28.97
CA THR A 115 -28.48 -20.67 29.19
C THR A 115 -29.83 -21.37 29.05
N LEU A 116 -29.95 -22.36 28.17
CA LEU A 116 -31.14 -23.22 28.08
C LEU A 116 -31.30 -24.09 29.32
N LEU A 117 -30.23 -24.72 29.80
CA LEU A 117 -30.25 -25.50 31.05
C LEU A 117 -30.62 -24.65 32.27
N GLN A 118 -30.13 -23.41 32.34
CA GLN A 118 -30.52 -22.45 33.38
C GLN A 118 -31.99 -22.04 33.28
N LYS A 119 -32.54 -21.86 32.08
CA LYS A 119 -33.97 -21.55 31.87
C LYS A 119 -34.87 -22.72 32.23
N ILE A 120 -34.45 -23.95 31.99
CA ILE A 120 -35.18 -25.17 32.38
C ILE A 120 -35.11 -25.39 33.90
N SER A 121 -34.00 -25.00 34.54
CA SER A 121 -33.79 -25.15 35.99
C SER A 121 -34.31 -23.98 36.83
N ALA A 122 -34.74 -22.87 36.22
CA ALA A 122 -35.22 -21.70 36.94
C ALA A 122 -36.70 -21.85 37.32
N PRO A 123 -37.09 -21.72 38.61
CA PRO A 123 -38.49 -21.73 39.00
C PRO A 123 -39.22 -20.51 38.44
N ALA A 124 -40.44 -20.72 37.96
CA ALA A 124 -41.28 -19.71 37.32
C ALA A 124 -41.42 -18.46 38.20
N LYS A 125 -40.88 -17.32 37.72
CA LYS A 125 -41.05 -16.01 38.34
C LYS A 125 -42.14 -15.22 37.64
N THR A 126 -43.12 -14.80 38.43
CA THR A 126 -44.18 -13.85 38.14
C THR A 126 -43.63 -12.53 37.58
N GLU A 127 -44.24 -12.05 36.50
CA GLU A 127 -43.85 -10.81 35.84
C GLU A 127 -44.23 -9.58 36.68
N ALA A 128 -43.22 -8.77 37.02
CA ALA A 128 -43.41 -7.43 37.54
C ALA A 128 -43.06 -6.43 36.42
N HIS A 129 -44.03 -5.59 36.09
CA HIS A 129 -43.89 -4.46 35.16
C HIS A 129 -42.75 -3.56 35.65
N LYS A 130 -41.66 -3.47 34.89
CA LYS A 130 -40.59 -2.48 35.10
C LYS A 130 -40.65 -1.47 33.96
N ASP A 131 -40.71 -0.19 34.32
CA ASP A 131 -40.61 0.91 33.37
C ASP A 131 -39.37 0.73 32.46
N PRO A 132 -39.44 1.16 31.18
CA PRO A 132 -38.37 0.92 30.24
C PRO A 132 -37.14 1.71 30.67
N VAL A 133 -36.17 1.01 31.26
CA VAL A 133 -34.84 1.55 31.56
C VAL A 133 -34.25 2.06 30.24
N VAL A 134 -34.25 3.38 30.05
CA VAL A 134 -33.72 4.00 28.83
C VAL A 134 -32.24 3.62 28.74
N SER A 135 -31.93 2.78 27.75
CA SER A 135 -30.59 2.25 27.48
C SER A 135 -29.56 3.39 27.45
N TRP A 136 -28.41 3.18 28.10
CA TRP A 136 -27.32 4.15 28.19
C TRP A 136 -26.90 4.69 26.81
N TRP A 137 -26.96 3.84 25.79
CA TRP A 137 -26.69 4.19 24.39
C TRP A 137 -27.63 5.27 23.84
N LYS A 138 -28.93 5.24 24.19
CA LYS A 138 -29.89 6.26 23.74
C LYS A 138 -29.62 7.62 24.37
N LYS A 139 -29.12 7.63 25.62
CA LYS A 139 -28.69 8.85 26.32
C LYS A 139 -27.41 9.42 25.72
N PHE A 140 -26.44 8.55 25.41
CA PHE A 140 -25.17 8.94 24.79
C PHE A 140 -25.33 9.44 23.34
N ALA A 141 -26.17 8.78 22.54
CA ALA A 141 -26.43 9.15 21.14
C ALA A 141 -27.25 10.44 20.97
N GLY A 142 -27.73 11.06 22.06
CA GLY A 142 -28.55 12.27 21.99
C GLY A 142 -30.03 12.03 21.67
N MET A 143 -30.48 10.79 21.54
CA MET A 143 -31.88 10.40 21.30
C MET A 143 -32.68 10.23 22.61
N SER A 144 -32.39 11.05 23.62
CA SER A 144 -32.98 10.91 24.95
C SER A 144 -34.36 11.54 25.10
N VAL A 145 -34.75 12.40 24.16
CA VAL A 145 -36.08 13.03 24.13
C VAL A 145 -36.97 12.20 23.21
N LEU A 146 -38.15 11.80 23.71
CA LEU A 146 -39.16 11.10 22.93
C LEU A 146 -40.00 12.12 22.12
N PRO A 147 -40.54 11.78 20.94
CA PRO A 147 -41.38 12.70 20.18
C PRO A 147 -42.61 13.22 20.95
N SER A 148 -43.15 12.42 21.87
CA SER A 148 -44.26 12.82 22.76
C SER A 148 -43.88 13.89 23.80
N GLN A 149 -42.59 14.21 23.90
CA GLN A 149 -42.01 15.16 24.84
C GLN A 149 -41.47 16.43 24.13
N GLU A 150 -41.67 16.57 22.81
CA GLU A 150 -41.14 17.71 22.06
C GLU A 150 -41.83 19.04 22.43
N HIS A 151 -43.13 19.02 22.74
CA HIS A 151 -43.89 20.24 23.02
C HIS A 151 -43.38 21.09 24.18
N HIS A 152 -42.75 20.48 25.19
CA HIS A 152 -42.20 21.22 26.34
C HIS A 152 -40.77 21.71 26.13
N LEU A 153 -40.18 21.39 24.98
CA LEU A 153 -38.83 21.83 24.58
C LEU A 153 -38.88 22.88 23.48
N ILE A 154 -40.07 23.23 23.00
CA ILE A 154 -40.23 24.30 22.01
C ILE A 154 -39.87 25.63 22.68
N ILE A 155 -39.00 26.39 22.02
CA ILE A 155 -38.63 27.73 22.46
C ILE A 155 -39.77 28.70 22.10
N GLU A 156 -40.42 29.27 23.11
CA GLU A 156 -41.52 30.23 22.90
C GLU A 156 -41.02 31.49 22.17
N GLY A 157 -41.75 31.94 21.15
CA GLY A 157 -41.43 33.15 20.38
C GLY A 157 -40.43 32.97 19.23
N HIS A 158 -39.93 31.75 19.01
CA HIS A 158 -39.02 31.37 17.93
C HIS A 158 -39.75 30.50 16.89
N ASP A 159 -40.84 31.02 16.34
CA ASP A 159 -41.57 30.41 15.22
C ASP A 159 -41.30 31.21 13.95
N TYR A 160 -40.62 30.57 13.00
CA TYR A 160 -40.27 31.16 11.71
C TYR A 160 -40.89 30.33 10.60
N ASP A 161 -41.93 30.87 9.97
CA ASP A 161 -42.62 30.20 8.84
C ASP A 161 -43.11 28.77 9.20
N GLY A 162 -43.58 28.59 10.44
CA GLY A 162 -44.05 27.30 10.95
C GLY A 162 -42.94 26.33 11.36
N ILE A 163 -41.66 26.75 11.31
CA ILE A 163 -40.53 26.00 11.85
C ILE A 163 -40.28 26.46 13.28
N GLN A 164 -40.28 25.51 14.21
CA GLN A 164 -40.06 25.75 15.64
C GLN A 164 -38.72 25.19 16.08
N GLU A 165 -38.04 25.92 16.97
CA GLU A 165 -36.75 25.52 17.51
C GLU A 165 -36.93 24.75 18.83
N LEU A 166 -36.16 23.67 18.99
CA LEU A 166 -36.16 22.86 20.21
C LEU A 166 -34.93 23.19 21.05
N ASP A 167 -35.14 23.45 22.34
CA ASP A 167 -34.10 23.57 23.35
C ASP A 167 -33.60 22.19 23.79
N ASN A 168 -32.96 21.48 22.86
CA ASN A 168 -32.36 20.17 23.14
C ASN A 168 -30.89 20.32 23.52
N ARG A 169 -30.46 19.55 24.53
CA ARG A 169 -29.03 19.47 24.87
C ARG A 169 -28.23 18.86 23.72
N MET A 170 -27.00 19.34 23.54
CA MET A 170 -26.08 18.77 22.57
C MET A 170 -25.85 17.27 22.83
N PRO A 171 -25.82 16.41 21.80
CA PRO A 171 -25.50 14.99 21.98
C PRO A 171 -24.15 14.81 22.71
N PRO A 172 -24.09 14.07 23.82
CA PRO A 172 -22.87 13.93 24.61
C PRO A 172 -21.66 13.43 23.83
N TRP A 173 -21.87 12.58 22.83
CA TRP A 173 -20.80 12.10 21.95
C TRP A 173 -20.18 13.25 21.12
N LEU A 174 -21.01 14.17 20.62
CA LEU A 174 -20.56 15.30 19.79
C LEU A 174 -19.82 16.31 20.65
N GLN A 175 -20.33 16.60 21.84
CA GLN A 175 -19.63 17.43 22.82
C GLN A 175 -18.28 16.82 23.22
N SER A 176 -18.24 15.50 23.45
CA SER A 176 -17.00 14.79 23.78
C SER A 176 -15.97 14.86 22.65
N LEU A 177 -16.42 14.71 21.40
CA LEU A 177 -15.56 14.85 20.23
C LEU A 177 -15.01 16.27 20.12
N PHE A 178 -15.85 17.30 20.30
CA PHE A 178 -15.45 18.70 20.28
C PHE A 178 -14.40 19.02 21.36
N VAL A 179 -14.59 18.53 22.58
CA VAL A 179 -13.58 18.69 23.64
C VAL A 179 -12.31 17.89 23.32
N GLY A 180 -12.45 16.70 22.75
CA GLY A 180 -11.32 15.87 22.31
C GLY A 180 -10.44 16.56 21.28
N THR A 181 -11.01 17.25 20.29
CA THR A 181 -10.22 17.99 19.29
C THR A 181 -9.46 19.16 19.92
N ILE A 182 -10.03 19.84 20.92
CA ILE A 182 -9.34 20.89 21.67
C ILE A 182 -8.13 20.31 22.42
N ILE A 183 -8.30 19.18 23.12
CA ILE A 183 -7.22 18.52 23.86
C ILE A 183 -6.09 18.10 22.90
N ILE A 184 -6.45 17.49 21.76
CA ILE A 184 -5.48 17.11 20.73
C ILE A 184 -4.74 18.33 20.19
N GLY A 185 -5.46 19.43 19.90
CA GLY A 185 -4.86 20.67 19.41
C GLY A 185 -3.87 21.28 20.40
N VAL A 186 -4.23 21.34 21.68
CA VAL A 186 -3.33 21.80 22.75
C VAL A 186 -2.12 20.89 22.88
N GLY A 187 -2.31 19.57 22.86
CA GLY A 187 -1.21 18.59 22.91
C GLY A 187 -0.27 18.69 21.70
N TYR A 188 -0.83 18.86 20.51
CA TYR A 188 -0.08 19.06 19.27
C TYR A 188 0.75 20.35 19.33
N GLY A 189 0.13 21.46 19.75
CA GLY A 189 0.83 22.72 19.96
C GLY A 189 1.96 22.58 20.98
N ALA A 190 1.70 21.96 22.13
CA ALA A 190 2.72 21.73 23.15
C ALA A 190 3.90 20.89 22.62
N TYR A 191 3.64 19.83 21.84
CA TYR A 191 4.68 18.97 21.27
C TYR A 191 5.64 19.72 20.32
N TYR A 192 5.10 20.54 19.41
CA TYR A 192 5.92 21.29 18.45
C TYR A 192 6.52 22.58 19.04
N PHE A 193 5.81 23.29 19.92
CA PHE A 193 6.34 24.53 20.53
C PHE A 193 7.33 24.29 21.67
N SER A 194 7.30 23.12 22.31
CA SER A 194 8.33 22.74 23.30
C SER A 194 9.65 22.30 22.68
N GLY A 195 9.72 22.17 21.35
CA GLY A 195 10.91 21.70 20.63
C GLY A 195 11.13 20.18 20.73
N ILE A 196 10.14 19.41 21.19
CA ILE A 196 10.20 17.94 21.21
C ILE A 196 10.00 17.38 19.79
N GLY A 197 9.07 17.97 19.03
CA GLY A 197 8.80 17.59 17.64
C GLY A 197 9.70 18.28 16.64
N ASP A 198 10.21 17.52 15.66
CA ASP A 198 10.92 18.08 14.51
C ASP A 198 9.95 18.81 13.57
N TYR A 199 10.33 19.99 13.10
CA TYR A 199 9.65 20.64 11.97
C TYR A 199 9.98 19.93 10.65
N GLN A 200 9.18 20.22 9.62
CA GLN A 200 9.27 19.57 8.30
C GLN A 200 10.68 19.54 7.69
N LEU A 201 11.45 20.63 7.82
CA LEU A 201 12.80 20.70 7.29
C LEU A 201 13.79 19.84 8.08
N ALA A 202 13.68 19.83 9.41
CA ALA A 202 14.53 18.99 10.26
C ALA A 202 14.23 17.49 10.07
N GLU A 203 12.95 17.13 9.90
CA GLU A 203 12.55 15.77 9.54
C GLU A 203 13.13 15.37 8.17
N LEU A 204 13.01 16.24 7.17
CA LEU A 204 13.57 16.01 5.84
C LEU A 204 15.08 15.80 5.87
N GLU A 205 15.83 16.64 6.59
CA GLU A 205 17.28 16.51 6.74
C GLU A 205 17.66 15.15 7.36
N LYS A 206 16.93 14.70 8.39
CA LYS A 206 17.13 13.38 9.00
C LYS A 206 16.82 12.24 8.03
N GLU A 207 15.74 12.36 7.26
CA GLU A 207 15.38 11.35 6.26
C GLU A 207 16.39 11.27 5.12
N VAL A 208 16.89 12.41 4.63
CA VAL A 208 17.93 12.47 3.60
C VAL A 208 19.23 11.89 4.13
N ALA A 209 19.66 12.26 5.34
CA ALA A 209 20.87 11.70 5.95
C ALA A 209 20.78 10.17 6.10
N GLN A 210 19.61 9.66 6.53
CA GLN A 210 19.39 8.22 6.58
C GLN A 210 19.42 7.58 5.20
N ALA A 211 18.78 8.19 4.20
CA ALA A 211 18.79 7.68 2.83
C ALA A 211 20.21 7.66 2.23
N GLU A 212 21.06 8.63 2.56
CA GLU A 212 22.47 8.65 2.16
C GLU A 212 23.27 7.52 2.81
N MET A 213 23.05 7.24 4.09
CA MET A 213 23.66 6.09 4.76
C MET A 213 23.20 4.77 4.16
N ASP A 214 21.90 4.62 3.90
CA ASP A 214 21.32 3.41 3.31
C ASP A 214 21.83 3.20 1.88
N LYS A 215 21.90 4.28 1.09
CA LYS A 215 22.52 4.28 -0.24
C LYS A 215 23.98 3.86 -0.16
N LYS A 216 24.76 4.43 0.76
CA LYS A 216 26.17 4.07 0.93
C LYS A 216 26.33 2.59 1.28
N ALA A 217 25.57 2.08 2.25
CA ALA A 217 25.60 0.69 2.66
C ALA A 217 25.18 -0.26 1.52
N TYR A 218 24.16 0.12 0.74
CA TYR A 218 23.78 -0.60 -0.46
C TYR A 218 24.92 -0.65 -1.47
N MET A 219 25.52 0.51 -1.79
CA MET A 219 26.64 0.60 -2.72
C MET A 219 27.83 -0.25 -2.23
N GLU A 220 28.20 -0.20 -0.96
CA GLU A 220 29.24 -1.06 -0.37
C GLU A 220 28.94 -2.55 -0.56
N LYS A 221 27.68 -2.95 -0.38
CA LYS A 221 27.22 -4.33 -0.60
C LYS A 221 27.24 -4.74 -2.06
N VAL A 222 26.93 -3.84 -3.01
CA VAL A 222 26.92 -4.14 -4.46
C VAL A 222 28.26 -3.87 -5.18
N GLY A 223 29.31 -3.52 -4.43
CA GLY A 223 30.68 -3.40 -4.96
C GLY A 223 31.19 -1.95 -5.14
N ALA A 224 30.99 -1.08 -4.14
CA ALA A 224 31.44 0.32 -4.12
C ALA A 224 32.96 0.54 -4.04
N SER A 225 33.77 -0.15 -4.84
CA SER A 225 35.17 0.27 -5.00
C SER A 225 35.61 0.34 -6.45
N MET A 226 34.65 0.26 -7.38
CA MET A 226 34.98 0.34 -8.79
C MET A 226 34.60 1.70 -9.38
N ASP A 227 35.64 2.41 -9.83
CA ASP A 227 35.56 3.64 -10.59
C ASP A 227 36.32 3.47 -11.91
N GLU A 228 36.33 4.51 -12.74
CA GLU A 228 37.04 4.51 -14.02
C GLU A 228 38.54 4.21 -13.89
N ASN A 229 39.15 4.35 -12.72
CA ASN A 229 40.57 4.10 -12.51
C ASN A 229 40.84 2.67 -12.04
N THR A 230 39.90 2.06 -11.31
CA THR A 230 40.03 0.72 -10.73
C THR A 230 39.36 -0.38 -11.55
N VAL A 231 38.49 -0.03 -12.50
CA VAL A 231 37.85 -1.01 -13.39
C VAL A 231 38.85 -1.79 -14.23
N THR A 232 38.66 -3.11 -14.29
CA THR A 232 39.45 -4.03 -15.13
C THR A 232 38.56 -4.69 -16.17
N LEU A 233 39.14 -5.10 -17.30
CA LEU A 233 38.42 -5.88 -18.30
C LEU A 233 38.10 -7.28 -17.74
N ILE A 234 36.87 -7.75 -17.93
CA ILE A 234 36.48 -9.13 -17.59
C ILE A 234 36.32 -9.94 -18.87
N SER A 235 37.08 -11.03 -19.00
CA SER A 235 37.02 -11.96 -20.12
C SER A 235 36.22 -13.24 -19.83
N ASP A 236 35.65 -13.38 -18.63
CA ASP A 236 34.82 -14.53 -18.25
C ASP A 236 33.50 -14.54 -19.05
N GLU A 237 33.23 -15.63 -19.76
CA GLU A 237 32.07 -15.75 -20.65
C GLU A 237 30.73 -15.63 -19.92
N ALA A 238 30.62 -16.13 -18.68
CA ALA A 238 29.38 -16.03 -17.92
C ALA A 238 29.11 -14.58 -17.51
N VAL A 239 30.16 -13.83 -17.17
CA VAL A 239 30.06 -12.41 -16.84
C VAL A 239 29.77 -11.56 -18.09
N ILE A 240 30.42 -11.86 -19.21
CA ILE A 240 30.11 -11.24 -20.51
C ILE A 240 28.65 -11.52 -20.90
N GLY A 241 28.14 -12.72 -20.65
CA GLY A 241 26.74 -13.08 -20.87
C GLY A 241 25.76 -12.22 -20.06
N GLN A 242 26.10 -11.90 -18.80
CA GLN A 242 25.32 -10.94 -18.00
C GLN A 242 25.37 -9.52 -18.58
N GLY A 243 26.57 -9.07 -19.00
CA GLY A 243 26.74 -7.78 -19.67
C GLY A 243 25.93 -7.67 -20.96
N LYS A 244 25.87 -8.75 -21.74
CA LYS A 244 25.02 -8.86 -22.93
C LYS A 244 23.55 -8.72 -22.62
N ALA A 245 23.05 -9.37 -21.56
CA ALA A 245 21.65 -9.25 -21.16
C ALA A 245 21.27 -7.80 -20.83
N ILE A 246 22.13 -7.10 -20.08
CA ILE A 246 21.92 -5.69 -19.75
C ILE A 246 22.00 -4.81 -21.01
N PHE A 247 22.98 -5.05 -21.89
CA PHE A 247 23.08 -4.36 -23.17
C PHE A 247 21.82 -4.53 -24.01
N GLN A 248 21.30 -5.76 -24.09
CA GLN A 248 20.07 -6.09 -24.81
C GLN A 248 18.87 -5.31 -24.31
N GLU A 249 18.75 -5.17 -22.99
CA GLU A 249 17.65 -4.45 -22.35
C GLU A 249 17.76 -2.92 -22.49
N LYS A 250 18.97 -2.36 -22.37
CA LYS A 250 19.16 -0.92 -22.14
C LYS A 250 19.84 -0.16 -23.30
N CYS A 251 20.65 -0.82 -24.11
CA CYS A 251 21.56 -0.15 -25.05
C CYS A 251 21.18 -0.37 -26.52
N THR A 252 20.47 -1.44 -26.84
CA THR A 252 20.14 -1.84 -28.23
C THR A 252 19.27 -0.85 -28.97
N ALA A 253 18.42 -0.09 -28.27
CA ALA A 253 17.58 0.93 -28.88
C ALA A 253 18.39 1.97 -29.66
N CYS A 254 19.61 2.27 -29.22
CA CYS A 254 20.49 3.24 -29.87
C CYS A 254 21.65 2.59 -30.62
N HIS A 255 22.24 1.51 -30.09
CA HIS A 255 23.44 0.87 -30.65
C HIS A 255 23.15 -0.38 -31.47
N GLY A 256 21.89 -0.76 -31.63
CA GLY A 256 21.49 -1.98 -32.34
C GLY A 256 21.68 -3.25 -31.51
N PRO A 257 20.99 -4.35 -31.88
CA PRO A 257 21.04 -5.63 -31.15
C PRO A 257 22.41 -6.32 -31.22
N ASP A 258 23.19 -6.04 -32.26
CA ASP A 258 24.54 -6.57 -32.52
C ASP A 258 25.65 -5.53 -32.23
N GLY A 259 25.29 -4.34 -31.73
CA GLY A 259 26.24 -3.25 -31.51
C GLY A 259 26.65 -2.50 -32.77
N GLY A 260 26.07 -2.82 -33.94
CA GLY A 260 26.42 -2.20 -35.23
C GLY A 260 26.08 -0.72 -35.36
N GLY A 261 25.37 -0.13 -34.39
CA GLY A 261 24.97 1.26 -34.38
C GLY A 261 23.63 1.51 -35.06
N SER A 262 22.92 2.54 -34.60
CA SER A 262 21.69 3.06 -35.18
C SER A 262 21.67 4.57 -34.96
N VAL A 263 20.94 5.04 -33.94
CA VAL A 263 21.05 6.42 -33.45
C VAL A 263 22.45 6.64 -32.86
N GLY A 264 22.92 5.70 -32.05
CA GLY A 264 24.28 5.68 -31.49
C GLY A 264 25.34 5.23 -32.50
N PRO A 265 26.64 5.40 -32.18
CA PRO A 265 27.76 4.92 -33.00
C PRO A 265 27.81 3.39 -33.07
N ASN A 266 28.54 2.89 -34.07
CA ASN A 266 28.97 1.50 -34.15
C ASN A 266 29.95 1.21 -33.01
N LEU A 267 29.72 0.12 -32.27
CA LEU A 267 30.56 -0.33 -31.16
C LEU A 267 31.44 -1.55 -31.53
N THR A 268 31.34 -2.02 -32.77
CA THR A 268 32.03 -3.21 -33.27
C THR A 268 33.31 -2.89 -34.02
N ASP A 269 33.54 -1.63 -34.39
CA ASP A 269 34.71 -1.19 -35.14
C ASP A 269 35.82 -0.63 -34.24
N GLY A 270 36.99 -0.36 -34.84
CA GLY A 270 38.15 0.19 -34.14
C GLY A 270 38.13 1.71 -33.95
N TYR A 271 37.02 2.40 -34.25
CA TYR A 271 36.92 3.85 -34.19
C TYR A 271 36.17 4.31 -32.95
N TRP A 272 36.78 5.22 -32.18
CA TRP A 272 36.24 5.65 -30.89
C TRP A 272 36.14 7.17 -30.80
N LEU A 273 34.96 7.67 -30.38
CA LEU A 273 34.71 9.11 -30.19
C LEU A 273 35.17 9.64 -28.83
N HIS A 274 35.16 8.79 -27.80
CA HIS A 274 35.37 9.18 -26.41
C HIS A 274 36.48 8.37 -25.73
N GLY A 275 37.45 7.91 -26.54
CA GLY A 275 38.51 7.02 -26.11
C GLY A 275 38.09 5.55 -26.13
N ALA A 276 39.06 4.69 -26.37
CA ALA A 276 38.89 3.24 -26.34
C ALA A 276 39.30 2.67 -24.98
N GLY A 277 38.93 1.41 -24.74
CA GLY A 277 39.37 0.65 -23.58
C GLY A 277 38.40 0.67 -22.40
N ILE A 278 38.65 -0.19 -21.42
CA ILE A 278 37.67 -0.50 -20.36
C ILE A 278 37.39 0.70 -19.47
N LYS A 279 38.39 1.54 -19.19
CA LYS A 279 38.23 2.72 -18.33
C LYS A 279 37.38 3.78 -19.00
N ASN A 280 37.63 4.03 -20.28
CA ASN A 280 36.84 4.98 -21.07
C ASN A 280 35.42 4.48 -21.29
N LEU A 281 35.24 3.19 -21.63
CA LEU A 281 33.91 2.58 -21.76
C LEU A 281 33.11 2.70 -20.46
N PHE A 282 33.72 2.35 -19.33
CA PHE A 282 33.09 2.48 -18.02
C PHE A 282 32.69 3.93 -17.73
N LYS A 283 33.58 4.89 -17.99
CA LYS A 283 33.33 6.32 -17.78
C LYS A 283 32.17 6.82 -18.65
N VAL A 284 32.15 6.47 -19.93
CA VAL A 284 31.11 6.86 -20.89
C VAL A 284 29.76 6.27 -20.49
N ILE A 285 29.70 5.01 -20.06
CA ILE A 285 28.45 4.39 -19.60
C ILE A 285 27.99 5.03 -18.28
N LYS A 286 28.89 5.22 -17.32
CA LYS A 286 28.55 5.78 -16.00
C LYS A 286 28.00 7.20 -16.12
N TYR A 287 28.73 8.11 -16.74
CA TYR A 287 28.38 9.53 -16.78
C TYR A 287 27.53 9.92 -18.00
N GLY A 288 27.48 9.07 -19.03
CA GLY A 288 26.81 9.38 -20.29
C GLY A 288 27.52 10.47 -21.09
N ILE A 289 26.93 10.81 -22.24
CA ILE A 289 27.28 11.99 -23.05
C ILE A 289 25.97 12.71 -23.41
N PRO A 290 25.36 13.44 -22.45
CA PRO A 290 24.01 14.00 -22.63
C PRO A 290 23.89 14.92 -23.85
N GLU A 291 24.94 15.68 -24.16
CA GLU A 291 25.01 16.56 -25.33
C GLU A 291 24.89 15.81 -26.67
N LYS A 292 25.19 14.51 -26.68
CA LYS A 292 25.10 13.62 -27.85
C LYS A 292 23.96 12.59 -27.71
N GLY A 293 23.11 12.74 -26.70
CA GLY A 293 21.92 11.91 -26.49
C GLY A 293 22.13 10.63 -25.66
N MET A 294 23.35 10.33 -25.20
CA MET A 294 23.60 9.18 -24.33
C MET A 294 23.38 9.57 -22.86
N ILE A 295 22.37 8.98 -22.22
CA ILE A 295 22.04 9.25 -20.80
C ILE A 295 23.10 8.70 -19.84
N SER A 296 23.15 9.25 -18.62
CA SER A 296 23.96 8.69 -17.53
C SER A 296 23.28 7.47 -16.93
N TRP A 297 24.06 6.40 -16.73
CA TRP A 297 23.59 5.16 -16.11
C TRP A 297 23.97 5.02 -14.64
N GLU A 298 24.72 5.96 -14.05
CA GLU A 298 25.20 5.91 -12.65
C GLU A 298 24.08 5.70 -11.61
N LYS A 299 22.87 6.19 -11.88
CA LYS A 299 21.72 6.03 -10.96
C LYS A 299 20.89 4.78 -11.21
N GLN A 300 21.14 4.07 -12.32
CA GLN A 300 20.32 2.94 -12.76
C GLN A 300 21.08 1.61 -12.78
N LEU A 301 22.40 1.65 -12.95
CA LEU A 301 23.28 0.49 -12.97
C LEU A 301 24.30 0.59 -11.85
N SER A 302 24.56 -0.55 -11.19
CA SER A 302 25.65 -0.65 -10.23
C SER A 302 27.00 -0.56 -10.94
N PRO A 303 28.10 -0.14 -10.28
CA PRO A 303 29.43 -0.15 -10.87
C PRO A 303 29.82 -1.51 -11.46
N THR A 304 29.47 -2.61 -10.78
CA THR A 304 29.74 -3.96 -11.27
C THR A 304 28.97 -4.25 -12.56
N ASP A 305 27.71 -3.85 -12.66
CA ASP A 305 26.93 -4.01 -13.89
C ASP A 305 27.44 -3.14 -15.04
N ILE A 306 27.91 -1.92 -14.75
CA ILE A 306 28.57 -1.06 -15.74
C ILE A 306 29.84 -1.74 -16.29
N GLN A 307 30.66 -2.35 -15.44
CA GLN A 307 31.85 -3.11 -15.89
C GLN A 307 31.47 -4.31 -16.76
N LYS A 308 30.40 -5.04 -16.42
CA LYS A 308 29.91 -6.17 -17.22
C LYS A 308 29.51 -5.71 -18.61
N VAL A 309 28.72 -4.65 -18.70
CA VAL A 309 28.30 -4.07 -20.00
C VAL A 309 29.51 -3.54 -20.76
N ALA A 310 30.42 -2.82 -20.10
CA ALA A 310 31.63 -2.29 -20.73
C ALA A 310 32.52 -3.42 -21.28
N SER A 311 32.67 -4.52 -20.53
CA SER A 311 33.42 -5.71 -20.97
C SER A 311 32.74 -6.42 -22.14
N TYR A 312 31.41 -6.50 -22.13
CA TYR A 312 30.66 -7.02 -23.28
C TYR A 312 30.84 -6.12 -24.52
N VAL A 313 30.72 -4.81 -24.40
CA VAL A 313 30.95 -3.86 -25.50
C VAL A 313 32.37 -4.01 -26.04
N HIS A 314 33.37 -4.14 -25.16
CA HIS A 314 34.74 -4.40 -25.57
C HIS A 314 34.88 -5.71 -26.37
N SER A 315 34.16 -6.77 -25.98
CA SER A 315 34.14 -8.06 -26.70
C SER A 315 33.49 -8.01 -28.08
N LEU A 316 32.75 -6.94 -28.41
CA LEU A 316 32.14 -6.75 -29.73
C LEU A 316 33.14 -6.20 -30.77
N ASN A 317 34.28 -5.66 -30.34
CA ASN A 317 35.27 -5.10 -31.25
C ASN A 317 35.80 -6.17 -32.21
N GLY A 318 35.80 -5.87 -33.50
CA GLY A 318 36.19 -6.79 -34.58
C GLY A 318 35.07 -7.73 -35.05
N THR A 319 33.87 -7.68 -34.46
CA THR A 319 32.72 -8.43 -34.96
C THR A 319 32.14 -7.77 -36.22
N LYS A 320 31.40 -8.54 -37.03
CA LYS A 320 30.81 -8.07 -38.29
C LYS A 320 29.29 -8.05 -38.19
N PRO A 321 28.69 -6.92 -37.74
CA PRO A 321 27.24 -6.77 -37.70
C PRO A 321 26.66 -6.79 -39.12
N ALA A 322 25.36 -7.07 -39.26
CA ALA A 322 24.75 -7.22 -40.57
C ALA A 322 24.65 -5.88 -41.34
N ASN A 323 24.40 -4.79 -40.61
CA ASN A 323 24.29 -3.44 -41.16
C ASN A 323 25.07 -2.46 -40.27
N PRO A 324 26.42 -2.47 -40.30
CA PRO A 324 27.21 -1.53 -39.51
C PRO A 324 26.95 -0.10 -39.97
N LYS A 325 26.82 0.80 -39.00
CA LYS A 325 26.92 2.24 -39.24
C LYS A 325 28.36 2.60 -39.61
N GLU A 326 28.53 3.62 -40.45
CA GLU A 326 29.84 4.13 -40.84
C GLU A 326 30.71 4.48 -39.62
N PRO A 327 32.03 4.20 -39.66
CA PRO A 327 32.91 4.45 -38.52
C PRO A 327 32.95 5.91 -38.09
N GLN A 328 32.99 6.15 -36.77
CA GLN A 328 32.97 7.49 -36.19
C GLN A 328 34.06 7.67 -35.14
N GLY A 329 34.84 8.74 -35.25
CA GLY A 329 35.89 9.08 -34.29
C GLY A 329 37.28 8.71 -34.79
N GLU A 330 38.19 8.45 -33.85
CA GLU A 330 39.60 8.19 -34.15
C GLU A 330 39.87 6.68 -34.17
N LEU A 331 40.66 6.23 -35.15
CA LEU A 331 41.11 4.85 -35.21
C LEU A 331 42.11 4.60 -34.08
N VAL A 332 41.77 3.69 -33.16
CA VAL A 332 42.64 3.29 -32.06
C VAL A 332 43.16 1.89 -32.35
N SER A 333 44.49 1.73 -32.37
CA SER A 333 45.14 0.42 -32.56
C SER A 333 44.77 -0.55 -31.43
N ASP A 334 44.54 -1.83 -31.75
CA ASP A 334 44.10 -2.87 -30.81
C ASP A 334 44.92 -2.96 -29.51
N GLU A 335 46.24 -2.71 -29.59
CA GLU A 335 47.13 -2.68 -28.42
C GLU A 335 46.77 -1.56 -27.42
N LYS A 336 46.29 -0.41 -27.90
CA LYS A 336 45.84 0.70 -27.06
C LYS A 336 44.41 0.50 -26.55
N VAL A 337 43.62 -0.34 -27.21
CA VAL A 337 42.25 -0.70 -26.79
C VAL A 337 42.28 -1.68 -25.61
N ALA A 338 43.27 -2.58 -25.56
CA ALA A 338 43.42 -3.56 -24.48
C ALA A 338 44.06 -2.99 -23.18
N VAL A 339 44.83 -1.90 -23.28
CA VAL A 339 45.63 -1.34 -22.17
C VAL A 339 44.94 -0.18 -21.43
N ASN A 340 44.01 0.52 -22.10
CA ASN A 340 43.24 1.65 -21.52
C ASN A 340 41.82 1.24 -21.11
#